data_AF-A0A1G5RWH2-F1
#
_entry.id   AF-A0A1G5RWH2-F1
#
_cell.length_a   1.000
_cell.length_b   1.000
_cell.length_c   1.000
_cell.angle_alpha   90.00
_cell.angle_beta   90.00
_cell.angle_gamma   90.00
#
_symmetry.space_group_name_H-M   'P 1'
#
loop_
_entity.id
_entity.type
_entity.pdbx_description
1 polymer ?
#
loop_
_entity_poly.entity_id
_entity_poly.type
_entity_poly.pdbx_seq_one_letter_code
_entity_poly.pdbx_strand_id
1 'polypeptide(L)'
;MCGLNDGTTDRCSLRRRAGLILLLLITGISLFFSGCIRNQEAPNGLSGTETSADSETDEQTVDGDERPSANAPLVSADPLQSKPVPDLAALPVIKSPEKFHALYLNPIEVLTTQEEVPGTLWKSTVQISGLRDEIVQKAINEDLSRLYSALMEDYVPPYRGIYQRIPPGTPPVTMNLNAFVAFNFENLLSVVIYCDKTYDIQSSDGEESTKPKMQEYASRVETRNYDLRTGRDVALAELFSDPPLAMEKVNSEVAKLLSAQQADEEPGFDMGMRWAPALTTAFKGLTPDQKFYLQPTGITLVLDHHTPAFDTGFHPAHLSLSFAAFEGGLALRQRFASSPGANIYRDTGPRDQQFVQSGTFSSEHLAAGDEGGFNPTVNTHLSYRYPTDLPAPLLTLATTAVEESRQFLKTLEFTGTLRPGEEPYCEISLDVIKVGPFTTLRHAVYTNAPVKDAASDEGVRPAINDAFSLRKSLPQSHAQNPIFFTSFYADGRQITLEDCFQPGLDYDALLTDAYNKQALQYGYPTVEKSQLANPMLSIGHTGLECYFPELGDYGYMNLPYEDLGSEHLTIFD
;
A
#
# COMPACT_ATOMS: atom_id res chain seq x y z
N MET A 1 49.20 30.84 34.91
CA MET A 1 47.79 31.30 34.88
C MET A 1 47.17 30.74 33.61
N CYS A 2 46.12 29.93 33.76
CA CYS A 2 45.12 29.40 32.79
C CYS A 2 45.59 29.26 31.31
N GLY A 3 45.72 28.10 30.66
CA GLY A 3 44.98 26.84 30.76
C GLY A 3 43.99 26.72 29.59
N LEU A 4 44.15 25.71 28.71
CA LEU A 4 43.18 25.05 27.78
C LEU A 4 43.99 24.26 26.72
N ASN A 5 44.33 22.98 26.90
CA ASN A 5 43.57 21.72 26.70
C ASN A 5 43.20 21.37 25.25
N ASP A 6 43.95 20.41 24.71
CA ASP A 6 43.67 19.57 23.54
C ASP A 6 42.44 18.67 23.76
N GLY A 7 41.66 18.46 22.70
CA GLY A 7 40.45 17.64 22.73
C GLY A 7 40.02 17.19 21.33
N THR A 8 40.86 16.40 20.66
CA THR A 8 40.52 15.70 19.42
C THR A 8 40.56 14.21 19.64
N THR A 9 39.46 13.64 20.14
CA THR A 9 39.16 12.22 20.01
C THR A 9 37.66 12.00 20.27
N ASP A 10 37.08 11.02 19.57
CA ASP A 10 35.76 10.43 19.81
C ASP A 10 34.49 10.95 19.09
N ARG A 11 34.58 11.36 17.81
CA ARG A 11 33.41 11.47 16.91
C ARG A 11 33.21 10.29 15.93
N CYS A 12 34.18 9.37 15.85
CA CYS A 12 34.14 8.25 14.91
C CYS A 12 33.43 7.00 15.47
N SER A 13 33.37 6.86 16.81
CA SER A 13 32.77 5.68 17.48
C SER A 13 31.24 5.77 17.60
N LEU A 14 30.67 6.98 17.74
CA LEU A 14 29.22 7.19 17.79
C LEU A 14 28.52 6.93 16.44
N ARG A 15 29.17 7.28 15.31
CA ARG A 15 28.60 7.12 13.96
C ARG A 15 28.48 5.64 13.54
N ARG A 16 29.41 4.78 13.98
CA ARG A 16 29.34 3.33 13.72
C ARG A 16 28.23 2.63 14.53
N ARG A 17 27.86 3.16 15.70
CA ARG A 17 26.79 2.59 16.53
C ARG A 17 25.39 2.96 16.03
N ALA A 18 25.20 4.16 15.50
CA ALA A 18 23.92 4.58 14.91
C ALA A 18 23.57 3.79 13.63
N GLY A 19 24.55 3.57 12.74
CA GLY A 19 24.35 2.75 11.53
C GLY A 19 24.06 1.28 11.81
N LEU A 20 24.65 0.70 12.87
CA LEU A 20 24.41 -0.69 13.26
C LEU A 20 23.00 -0.89 13.87
N ILE A 21 22.48 0.11 14.60
CA ILE A 21 21.13 0.07 15.20
C ILE A 21 20.06 0.19 14.10
N LEU A 22 20.28 1.01 13.07
CA LEU A 22 19.36 1.15 11.94
C LEU A 22 19.33 -0.12 11.06
N LEU A 23 20.49 -0.75 10.83
CA LEU A 23 20.57 -2.02 10.09
C LEU A 23 19.88 -3.18 10.84
N LEU A 24 19.97 -3.21 12.18
CA LEU A 24 19.30 -4.18 13.04
C LEU A 24 17.77 -3.97 13.11
N LEU A 25 17.28 -2.73 12.98
CA LEU A 25 15.85 -2.44 12.88
C LEU A 25 15.25 -2.92 11.55
N ILE A 26 15.98 -2.78 10.45
CA ILE A 26 15.53 -3.22 9.12
C ILE A 26 15.58 -4.76 9.00
N THR A 27 16.60 -5.42 9.56
CA THR A 27 16.68 -6.91 9.55
C THR A 27 15.80 -7.58 10.61
N GLY A 28 15.52 -6.92 11.74
CA GLY A 28 14.64 -7.43 12.79
C GLY A 28 13.17 -7.57 12.35
N ILE A 29 12.70 -6.69 11.48
CA ILE A 29 11.34 -6.74 10.92
C ILE A 29 11.18 -7.93 9.97
N SER A 30 12.23 -8.29 9.22
CA SER A 30 12.20 -9.42 8.28
C SER A 30 12.34 -10.81 8.94
N LEU A 31 12.96 -10.90 10.11
CA LEU A 31 13.19 -12.19 10.80
C LEU A 31 12.04 -12.62 11.71
N PHE A 32 11.11 -11.72 12.07
CA PHE A 32 9.95 -12.09 12.88
C PHE A 32 8.86 -12.85 12.09
N PHE A 33 8.87 -12.79 10.75
CA PHE A 33 7.87 -13.47 9.92
C PHE A 33 8.27 -14.89 9.46
N SER A 34 9.55 -15.28 9.53
CA SER A 34 10.03 -16.60 9.06
C SER A 34 10.22 -17.65 10.16
N GLY A 35 9.91 -17.31 11.42
CA GLY A 35 10.31 -18.08 12.61
C GLY A 35 9.27 -19.03 13.20
N CYS A 36 8.28 -19.53 12.44
CA CYS A 36 7.31 -20.52 12.94
C CYS A 36 6.89 -21.53 11.85
N ILE A 37 7.84 -22.23 11.24
CA ILE A 37 7.56 -23.44 10.46
C ILE A 37 8.22 -24.62 11.19
N ARG A 38 7.39 -25.43 11.87
CA ARG A 38 7.81 -26.71 12.45
C ARG A 38 7.04 -27.84 11.79
N ASN A 39 7.82 -28.75 11.21
CA ASN A 39 7.43 -29.97 10.51
C ASN A 39 6.31 -30.75 11.21
N GLN A 40 5.25 -31.10 10.47
CA GLN A 40 4.47 -32.30 10.73
C GLN A 40 4.74 -33.31 9.61
N GLU A 41 5.39 -34.40 10.01
CA GLU A 41 5.54 -35.62 9.24
C GLU A 41 4.16 -36.28 9.08
N ALA A 42 3.81 -36.63 7.84
CA ALA A 42 2.66 -37.48 7.54
C ALA A 42 2.97 -38.94 7.89
N PRO A 43 2.06 -39.70 8.54
CA PRO A 43 2.18 -41.13 8.59
C PRO A 43 1.40 -41.79 7.43
N ASN A 44 2.14 -42.51 6.59
CA ASN A 44 1.61 -43.54 5.70
C ASN A 44 1.27 -44.82 6.48
N GLY A 45 0.17 -45.48 6.11
CA GLY A 45 0.17 -46.94 5.94
C GLY A 45 -0.59 -47.83 6.93
N LEU A 46 -1.81 -48.21 6.52
CA LEU A 46 -2.36 -49.58 6.43
C LEU A 46 -2.15 -50.62 7.56
N SER A 47 -3.26 -51.01 8.19
CA SER A 47 -3.76 -52.40 8.36
C SER A 47 -5.18 -52.29 8.99
N GLY A 48 -6.22 -53.03 8.64
CA GLY A 48 -6.32 -54.35 8.05
C GLY A 48 -6.67 -55.38 9.13
N THR A 49 -7.92 -55.40 9.62
CA THR A 49 -8.52 -56.60 10.25
C THR A 49 -10.05 -56.51 10.22
N GLU A 50 -10.63 -57.50 9.55
CA GLU A 50 -12.03 -57.91 9.63
C GLU A 50 -12.35 -58.50 11.01
N THR A 51 -13.52 -58.18 11.55
CA THR A 51 -14.30 -59.15 12.35
C THR A 51 -15.78 -58.77 12.34
N SER A 52 -16.57 -59.70 11.82
CA SER A 52 -18.03 -59.79 11.93
C SER A 52 -18.48 -60.09 13.36
N ALA A 53 -19.58 -59.48 13.81
CA ALA A 53 -20.52 -60.13 14.71
C ALA A 53 -21.87 -59.40 14.69
N ASP A 54 -22.91 -60.18 14.39
CA ASP A 54 -24.32 -59.84 14.52
C ASP A 54 -24.69 -59.42 15.95
N SER A 55 -25.60 -58.46 16.08
CA SER A 55 -26.74 -58.60 17.02
C SER A 55 -27.81 -57.56 16.72
N GLU A 56 -29.01 -58.09 16.47
CA GLU A 56 -30.30 -57.43 16.64
C GLU A 56 -30.43 -56.89 18.07
N THR A 57 -31.02 -55.70 18.25
CA THR A 57 -32.24 -55.52 19.06
C THR A 57 -32.75 -54.06 19.06
N ASP A 58 -34.07 -53.98 18.97
CA ASP A 58 -35.01 -53.05 19.61
C ASP A 58 -35.03 -51.56 19.26
N GLU A 59 -36.04 -51.25 18.44
CA GLU A 59 -36.83 -50.03 18.49
C GLU A 59 -37.30 -49.73 19.94
N GLN A 60 -36.85 -48.61 20.49
CA GLN A 60 -37.55 -47.92 21.57
C GLN A 60 -37.66 -46.43 21.25
N THR A 61 -38.85 -46.07 20.80
CA THR A 61 -39.44 -44.73 20.91
C THR A 61 -39.42 -44.26 22.37
N VAL A 62 -38.74 -43.15 22.63
CA VAL A 62 -38.93 -42.34 23.83
C VAL A 62 -39.14 -40.89 23.42
N ASP A 63 -40.33 -40.42 23.75
CA ASP A 63 -40.80 -39.04 23.70
C ASP A 63 -39.97 -38.11 24.59
N GLY A 64 -39.89 -36.85 24.15
CA GLY A 64 -39.86 -35.69 25.04
C GLY A 64 -38.47 -35.24 25.46
N ASP A 65 -37.91 -34.30 24.70
CA ASP A 65 -37.02 -33.31 25.30
C ASP A 65 -37.23 -31.94 24.66
N GLU A 66 -37.72 -31.02 25.50
CA GLU A 66 -37.95 -29.61 25.20
C GLU A 66 -36.60 -28.96 24.87
N ARG A 67 -36.32 -28.74 23.59
CA ARG A 67 -35.22 -27.85 23.19
C ARG A 67 -35.57 -26.42 23.62
N PRO A 68 -34.74 -25.75 24.44
CA PRO A 68 -34.91 -24.33 24.66
C PRO A 68 -34.62 -23.62 23.34
N SER A 69 -35.64 -22.96 22.80
CA SER A 69 -35.54 -22.02 21.70
C SER A 69 -34.52 -20.94 22.06
N ALA A 70 -33.33 -21.02 21.47
CA ALA A 70 -32.33 -19.97 21.49
C ALA A 70 -32.86 -18.76 20.71
N ASN A 71 -33.70 -17.96 21.36
CA ASN A 71 -33.91 -16.58 20.95
C ASN A 71 -32.59 -15.85 21.19
N ALA A 72 -31.77 -15.79 20.15
CA ALA A 72 -30.63 -14.88 20.09
C ALA A 72 -31.14 -13.47 20.44
N PRO A 73 -30.50 -12.75 21.38
CA PRO A 73 -30.91 -11.40 21.69
C PRO A 73 -30.82 -10.54 20.43
N LEU A 74 -31.85 -9.73 20.19
CA LEU A 74 -31.83 -8.68 19.17
C LEU A 74 -30.50 -7.92 19.29
N VAL A 75 -29.74 -7.91 18.19
CA VAL A 75 -28.53 -7.13 18.01
C VAL A 75 -28.85 -5.68 18.40
N SER A 76 -28.37 -5.25 19.57
CA SER A 76 -28.39 -3.84 19.94
C SER A 76 -27.59 -3.09 18.88
N ALA A 77 -28.18 -2.05 18.29
CA ALA A 77 -27.50 -1.21 17.31
C ALA A 77 -26.11 -0.81 17.85
N ASP A 78 -25.07 -1.06 17.06
CA ASP A 78 -23.71 -0.70 17.44
C ASP A 78 -23.64 0.82 17.62
N PRO A 79 -23.35 1.33 18.84
CA PRO A 79 -23.32 2.76 19.11
C PRO A 79 -22.27 3.50 18.26
N LEU A 80 -21.28 2.78 17.71
CA LEU A 80 -20.28 3.32 16.79
C LEU A 80 -20.81 3.60 15.37
N GLN A 81 -22.04 3.15 15.06
CA GLN A 81 -22.59 3.15 13.69
C GLN A 81 -23.69 4.16 13.40
N SER A 82 -24.18 4.94 14.37
CA SER A 82 -25.25 5.92 14.10
C SER A 82 -24.73 7.15 13.35
N LYS A 83 -24.37 6.97 12.07
CA LYS A 83 -24.07 8.07 11.16
C LYS A 83 -25.39 8.56 10.55
N PRO A 84 -25.70 9.87 10.62
CA PRO A 84 -26.84 10.41 9.91
C PRO A 84 -26.63 10.17 8.41
N VAL A 85 -27.53 9.41 7.78
CA VAL A 85 -27.50 9.20 6.33
C VAL A 85 -27.82 10.55 5.67
N PRO A 86 -26.92 11.13 4.87
CA PRO A 86 -27.20 12.38 4.19
C PRO A 86 -28.36 12.19 3.22
N ASP A 87 -29.17 13.24 3.04
CA ASP A 87 -30.20 13.27 2.00
C ASP A 87 -29.53 13.34 0.62
N LEU A 88 -29.23 12.18 0.05
CA LEU A 88 -28.53 12.04 -1.23
C LEU A 88 -29.31 12.68 -2.38
N ALA A 89 -30.64 12.79 -2.27
CA ALA A 89 -31.48 13.41 -3.29
C ALA A 89 -31.35 14.94 -3.30
N ALA A 90 -30.90 15.54 -2.20
CA ALA A 90 -30.64 16.97 -2.09
C ALA A 90 -29.27 17.38 -2.65
N LEU A 91 -28.36 16.42 -2.89
CA LEU A 91 -27.03 16.71 -3.42
C LEU A 91 -27.10 17.04 -4.92
N PRO A 92 -26.41 18.10 -5.38
CA PRO A 92 -26.42 18.46 -6.79
C PRO A 92 -25.73 17.38 -7.62
N VAL A 93 -26.36 17.01 -8.74
CA VAL A 93 -25.76 16.18 -9.79
C VAL A 93 -24.76 17.01 -10.57
N ILE A 94 -23.54 16.49 -10.70
CA ILE A 94 -22.45 17.12 -11.44
C ILE A 94 -22.41 16.47 -12.83
N LYS A 95 -22.75 17.26 -13.86
CA LYS A 95 -23.00 16.73 -15.21
C LYS A 95 -21.74 16.53 -16.05
N SER A 96 -20.64 17.19 -15.68
CA SER A 96 -19.40 17.09 -16.44
C SER A 96 -18.53 16.00 -15.83
N PRO A 97 -18.16 14.95 -16.58
CA PRO A 97 -17.24 13.95 -16.08
C PRO A 97 -15.92 14.62 -15.73
N GLU A 98 -15.42 14.41 -14.51
CA GLU A 98 -14.10 14.85 -14.13
C GLU A 98 -13.07 13.79 -14.52
N LYS A 99 -12.05 14.23 -15.26
CA LYS A 99 -10.78 13.53 -15.29
C LYS A 99 -9.83 14.31 -14.41
N PHE A 100 -9.40 13.71 -13.32
CA PHE A 100 -8.34 14.25 -12.48
C PHE A 100 -7.17 13.27 -12.50
N HIS A 101 -5.98 13.78 -12.79
CA HIS A 101 -4.75 13.01 -12.77
C HIS A 101 -3.93 13.26 -11.52
N ALA A 102 -4.17 14.39 -10.87
CA ALA A 102 -3.54 14.81 -9.63
C ALA A 102 -4.59 15.25 -8.62
N LEU A 103 -4.16 15.36 -7.37
CA LEU A 103 -4.95 15.81 -6.24
C LEU A 103 -4.14 16.84 -5.45
N TYR A 104 -4.81 17.89 -4.96
CA TYR A 104 -4.16 18.88 -4.10
C TYR A 104 -4.05 18.35 -2.67
N LEU A 105 -2.84 18.28 -2.12
CA LEU A 105 -2.59 17.96 -0.72
C LEU A 105 -3.22 19.03 0.17
N ASN A 106 -3.79 18.64 1.30
CA ASN A 106 -4.26 19.61 2.30
C ASN A 106 -3.06 19.99 3.18
N PRO A 107 -2.67 21.28 3.28
CA PRO A 107 -1.56 21.74 4.10
C PRO A 107 -1.97 21.78 5.58
N ILE A 108 -2.31 20.62 6.13
CA ILE A 108 -2.59 20.40 7.54
C ILE A 108 -1.45 19.60 8.16
N GLU A 109 -1.19 19.83 9.44
CA GLU A 109 -0.29 19.02 10.22
C GLU A 109 -1.05 17.82 10.79
N VAL A 110 -0.45 16.64 10.68
CA VAL A 110 -0.96 15.40 11.26
C VAL A 110 -0.03 15.02 12.42
N LEU A 111 -0.51 15.21 13.64
CA LEU A 111 0.21 14.79 14.84
C LEU A 111 -0.19 13.36 15.21
N THR A 112 0.79 12.47 15.20
CA THR A 112 0.62 11.10 15.71
C THR A 112 1.23 10.98 17.10
N THR A 113 0.44 10.56 18.07
CA THR A 113 0.92 10.26 19.43
C THR A 113 0.91 8.77 19.67
N GLN A 114 1.99 8.24 20.23
CA GLN A 114 2.15 6.83 20.54
C GLN A 114 2.22 6.61 22.06
N GLU A 115 1.53 5.58 22.53
CA GLU A 115 1.50 5.09 23.91
C GLU A 115 1.73 3.59 23.89
N GLU A 116 2.71 3.11 24.64
CA GLU A 116 3.04 1.68 24.74
C GLU A 116 3.10 1.24 26.20
N VAL A 117 2.34 0.20 26.53
CA VAL A 117 2.46 -0.59 27.74
C VAL A 117 2.98 -1.97 27.31
N PRO A 118 4.27 -2.29 27.56
CA PRO A 118 4.90 -3.50 27.05
C PRO A 118 4.08 -4.76 27.29
N GLY A 119 3.82 -5.50 26.22
CA GLY A 119 3.09 -6.77 26.25
C GLY A 119 1.59 -6.65 26.53
N THR A 120 1.01 -5.44 26.61
CA THR A 120 -0.42 -5.25 26.92
C THR A 120 -1.10 -4.30 25.94
N LEU A 121 -0.51 -3.13 25.69
CA LEU A 121 -1.14 -2.08 24.88
C LEU A 121 -0.09 -1.45 23.97
N TRP A 122 -0.41 -1.35 22.70
CA TRP A 122 0.20 -0.38 21.80
C TRP A 122 -0.90 0.49 21.22
N LYS A 123 -0.71 1.80 21.25
CA LYS A 123 -1.72 2.77 20.83
C LYS A 123 -1.07 3.90 20.06
N SER A 124 -1.53 4.11 18.82
CA SER A 124 -1.20 5.24 17.97
C SER A 124 -2.48 5.99 17.65
N THR A 125 -2.53 7.27 17.98
CA THR A 125 -3.69 8.15 17.71
C THR A 125 -3.28 9.35 16.88
N VAL A 126 -4.20 9.81 16.03
CA VAL A 126 -4.04 10.97 15.15
C VAL A 126 -4.82 12.17 15.66
N GLN A 127 -4.21 13.35 15.55
CA GLN A 127 -4.84 14.67 15.66
C GLN A 127 -4.43 15.55 14.47
N ILE A 128 -5.28 16.48 14.08
CA ILE A 128 -5.00 17.44 13.00
C ILE A 128 -4.88 18.88 13.50
N SER A 129 -4.07 19.64 12.78
CA SER A 129 -3.77 21.06 13.00
C SER A 129 -3.68 21.78 11.64
N GLY A 130 -3.94 23.09 11.58
CA GLY A 130 -3.73 23.89 10.36
C GLY A 130 -5.00 24.41 9.69
N LEU A 131 -6.20 24.12 10.20
CA LEU A 131 -7.44 24.73 9.71
C LEU A 131 -7.63 26.15 10.27
N ARG A 132 -8.23 27.04 9.49
CA ARG A 132 -8.65 28.39 9.95
C ARG A 132 -9.83 28.33 10.89
N ASP A 133 -10.79 27.46 10.59
CA ASP A 133 -11.95 27.23 11.46
C ASP A 133 -11.56 26.30 12.60
N GLU A 134 -11.29 26.89 13.77
CA GLU A 134 -10.93 26.16 14.98
C GLU A 134 -12.08 25.31 15.53
N ILE A 135 -13.33 25.67 15.22
CA ILE A 135 -14.51 24.90 15.64
C ILE A 135 -14.56 23.58 14.86
N VAL A 136 -14.38 23.66 13.53
CA VAL A 136 -14.31 22.47 12.66
C VAL A 136 -13.13 21.57 13.06
N GLN A 137 -11.94 22.15 13.24
CA GLN A 137 -10.76 21.38 13.66
C GLN A 137 -10.97 20.66 14.99
N LYS A 138 -11.53 21.37 15.97
CA LYS A 138 -11.83 20.82 17.29
C LYS A 138 -12.86 19.69 17.19
N ALA A 139 -13.92 19.86 16.40
CA ALA A 139 -14.95 18.85 16.22
C ALA A 139 -14.39 17.54 15.64
N ILE A 140 -13.51 17.62 14.63
CA ILE A 140 -12.83 16.45 14.05
C ILE A 140 -11.98 15.74 15.11
N ASN A 141 -11.12 16.49 15.83
CA ASN A 141 -10.24 15.92 16.85
C ASN A 141 -11.02 15.29 18.03
N GLU A 142 -12.15 15.89 18.43
CA GLU A 142 -13.03 15.32 19.46
C GLU A 142 -13.76 14.06 18.99
N ASP A 143 -14.19 13.98 17.72
CA ASP A 143 -14.79 12.77 17.16
C ASP A 143 -13.78 11.62 17.09
N LEU A 144 -12.56 11.88 16.61
CA LEU A 144 -11.47 10.90 16.61
C LEU A 144 -11.15 10.42 18.02
N SER A 145 -11.03 11.34 18.98
CA SER A 145 -10.79 11.02 20.40
C SER A 145 -11.88 10.10 20.98
N ARG A 146 -13.16 10.41 20.70
CA ARG A 146 -14.29 9.59 21.12
C ARG A 146 -14.24 8.19 20.50
N LEU A 147 -13.90 8.10 19.22
CA LEU A 147 -13.77 6.83 18.52
C LEU A 147 -12.64 5.96 19.10
N TYR A 148 -11.48 6.55 19.42
CA TYR A 148 -10.39 5.83 20.09
C TYR A 148 -10.84 5.25 21.44
N SER A 149 -11.50 6.04 22.27
CA SER A 149 -12.00 5.60 23.57
C SER A 149 -13.02 4.47 23.42
N ALA A 150 -13.97 4.60 22.49
CA ALA A 150 -14.97 3.57 22.26
C ALA A 150 -14.37 2.25 21.75
N LEU A 151 -13.34 2.29 20.89
CA LEU A 151 -12.64 1.08 20.43
C LEU A 151 -11.84 0.40 21.55
N MET A 152 -11.30 1.16 22.49
CA MET A 152 -10.65 0.59 23.67
C MET A 152 -11.65 -0.13 24.58
N GLU A 153 -12.87 0.40 24.71
CA GLU A 153 -13.94 -0.17 25.54
C GLU A 153 -14.67 -1.37 24.88
N ASP A 154 -14.64 -1.48 23.55
CA ASP A 154 -15.32 -2.55 22.80
C ASP A 154 -14.63 -3.91 22.96
N TYR A 155 -15.18 -4.82 23.77
CA TYR A 155 -14.44 -6.03 24.13
C TYR A 155 -14.27 -7.06 23.01
N VAL A 156 -15.29 -7.38 22.23
CA VAL A 156 -15.24 -8.47 21.24
C VAL A 156 -16.16 -8.13 20.06
N PRO A 157 -15.61 -7.83 18.86
CA PRO A 157 -16.40 -7.53 17.68
C PRO A 157 -17.31 -8.72 17.32
N PRO A 158 -18.59 -8.52 16.94
CA PRO A 158 -19.57 -9.60 16.80
C PRO A 158 -19.47 -10.35 15.47
N TYR A 159 -18.29 -10.86 15.13
CA TYR A 159 -18.11 -11.76 13.98
C TYR A 159 -18.89 -13.06 14.12
N ARG A 160 -19.28 -13.65 12.99
CA ARG A 160 -20.01 -14.93 12.96
C ARG A 160 -19.20 -16.00 13.70
N GLY A 161 -19.79 -16.60 14.72
CA GLY A 161 -19.18 -17.70 15.48
C GLY A 161 -18.14 -17.29 16.51
N ILE A 162 -17.79 -16.00 16.64
CA ILE A 162 -16.72 -15.57 17.56
C ILE A 162 -17.03 -15.91 19.02
N TYR A 163 -18.30 -15.81 19.44
CA TYR A 163 -18.70 -16.09 20.82
C TYR A 163 -18.67 -17.57 21.20
N GLN A 164 -18.49 -18.47 20.22
CA GLN A 164 -18.19 -19.89 20.51
C GLN A 164 -16.75 -20.08 20.96
N ARG A 165 -15.87 -19.11 20.68
CA ARG A 165 -14.44 -19.15 20.99
C ARG A 165 -14.06 -18.15 22.08
N ILE A 166 -14.55 -16.92 21.97
CA ILE A 166 -14.29 -15.83 22.91
C ILE A 166 -15.62 -15.40 23.53
N PRO A 167 -15.92 -15.79 24.78
CA PRO A 167 -17.15 -15.36 25.44
C PRO A 167 -17.34 -13.83 25.44
N PRO A 168 -18.58 -13.33 25.38
CA PRO A 168 -18.85 -11.89 25.50
C PRO A 168 -18.27 -11.31 26.79
N GLY A 169 -17.60 -10.15 26.70
CA GLY A 169 -17.00 -9.47 27.84
C GLY A 169 -15.64 -10.03 28.30
N THR A 170 -15.08 -11.03 27.61
CA THR A 170 -13.71 -11.48 27.86
C THR A 170 -12.73 -10.31 27.58
N PRO A 171 -11.91 -9.90 28.55
CA PRO A 171 -10.93 -8.85 28.33
C PRO A 171 -9.79 -9.35 27.42
N PRO A 172 -9.26 -8.51 26.53
CA PRO A 172 -8.10 -8.86 25.74
C PRO A 172 -6.84 -8.95 26.61
N VAL A 173 -5.93 -9.86 26.24
CA VAL A 173 -4.58 -9.98 26.82
C VAL A 173 -3.69 -8.89 26.25
N THR A 174 -3.73 -8.72 24.92
CA THR A 174 -3.04 -7.63 24.23
C THR A 174 -4.00 -6.85 23.35
N MET A 175 -3.74 -5.56 23.23
CA MET A 175 -4.45 -4.65 22.34
C MET A 175 -3.45 -3.82 21.55
N ASN A 176 -3.63 -3.76 20.23
CA ASN A 176 -2.92 -2.86 19.35
C ASN A 176 -3.94 -1.97 18.64
N LEU A 177 -3.94 -0.68 18.96
CA LEU A 177 -4.75 0.34 18.32
C LEU A 177 -3.86 1.20 17.44
N ASN A 178 -4.03 1.13 16.12
CA ASN A 178 -3.22 1.88 15.17
C ASN A 178 -4.07 2.80 14.30
N ALA A 179 -3.95 4.11 14.53
CA ALA A 179 -4.53 5.13 13.68
C ALA A 179 -3.49 5.72 12.71
N PHE A 180 -3.89 5.92 11.46
CA PHE A 180 -3.13 6.71 10.48
C PHE A 180 -4.05 7.42 9.49
N VAL A 181 -3.51 8.45 8.83
CA VAL A 181 -4.17 9.17 7.74
C VAL A 181 -3.93 8.45 6.43
N ALA A 182 -4.99 7.93 5.82
CA ALA A 182 -4.93 7.21 4.55
C ALA A 182 -5.10 8.14 3.33
N PHE A 183 -5.74 9.30 3.51
CA PHE A 183 -5.98 10.29 2.46
C PHE A 183 -6.04 11.70 3.04
N ASN A 184 -5.37 12.65 2.40
CA ASN A 184 -5.35 14.06 2.84
C ASN A 184 -5.35 15.02 1.65
N PHE A 185 -6.38 14.94 0.79
CA PHE A 185 -6.44 15.73 -0.44
C PHE A 185 -7.79 16.38 -0.65
N GLU A 186 -7.85 17.44 -1.47
CA GLU A 186 -9.10 18.08 -1.92
C GLU A 186 -10.07 18.47 -0.79
N ASN A 187 -9.54 18.90 0.35
CA ASN A 187 -10.29 19.18 1.58
C ASN A 187 -11.01 17.94 2.16
N LEU A 188 -10.61 16.74 1.77
CA LEU A 188 -11.02 15.47 2.36
C LEU A 188 -9.88 14.90 3.20
N LEU A 189 -10.23 14.34 4.35
CA LEU A 189 -9.34 13.61 5.23
C LEU A 189 -9.91 12.23 5.54
N SER A 190 -9.23 11.17 5.15
CA SER A 190 -9.57 9.81 5.55
C SER A 190 -8.62 9.31 6.64
N VAL A 191 -9.16 8.95 7.80
CA VAL A 191 -8.45 8.34 8.92
C VAL A 191 -8.92 6.89 9.06
N VAL A 192 -7.96 5.97 9.20
CA VAL A 192 -8.21 4.55 9.43
C VAL A 192 -7.66 4.18 10.79
N ILE A 193 -8.44 3.41 11.55
CA ILE A 193 -8.08 2.95 12.89
C ILE A 193 -8.23 1.44 12.92
N TYR A 194 -7.10 0.74 13.00
CA TYR A 194 -7.03 -0.69 13.26
C TYR A 194 -7.07 -0.92 14.76
N CYS A 195 -7.86 -1.89 15.20
CA CYS A 195 -7.90 -2.34 16.58
C CYS A 195 -7.82 -3.86 16.60
N ASP A 196 -6.64 -4.34 16.99
CA ASP A 196 -6.23 -5.73 17.05
C ASP A 196 -6.23 -6.18 18.50
N LYS A 197 -6.89 -7.30 18.80
CA LYS A 197 -7.01 -7.84 20.16
C LYS A 197 -6.72 -9.33 20.18
N THR A 198 -5.95 -9.75 21.18
CA THR A 198 -5.75 -11.18 21.46
C THR A 198 -6.44 -11.55 22.76
N TYR A 199 -6.99 -12.76 22.82
CA TYR A 199 -7.76 -13.25 23.95
C TYR A 199 -7.24 -14.62 24.36
N ASP A 200 -7.10 -14.82 25.66
CA ASP A 200 -6.88 -16.15 26.20
C ASP A 200 -8.18 -16.95 26.08
N ILE A 201 -8.15 -18.06 25.34
CA ILE A 201 -9.28 -19.00 25.25
C ILE A 201 -8.99 -20.24 26.11
N GLN A 202 -10.04 -20.78 26.72
CA GLN A 202 -9.93 -22.03 27.46
C GLN A 202 -9.72 -23.18 26.48
N SER A 203 -8.75 -24.05 26.75
CA SER A 203 -8.59 -25.29 26.00
C SER A 203 -9.86 -26.13 26.13
N SER A 204 -10.38 -26.62 25.02
CA SER A 204 -11.59 -27.47 24.96
C SER A 204 -11.45 -28.76 25.77
N ASP A 205 -10.24 -29.17 26.10
CA ASP A 205 -9.95 -30.51 26.60
C ASP A 205 -10.04 -30.64 28.13
N GLY A 206 -10.38 -29.56 28.86
CA GLY A 206 -10.61 -29.60 30.31
C GLY A 206 -9.40 -29.98 31.17
N GLU A 207 -8.28 -30.37 30.57
CA GLU A 207 -7.02 -30.63 31.27
C GLU A 207 -6.38 -29.31 31.72
N GLU A 208 -6.43 -29.05 33.03
CA GLU A 208 -5.49 -28.18 33.73
C GLU A 208 -4.07 -28.68 33.46
N SER A 209 -3.46 -28.23 32.37
CA SER A 209 -2.11 -28.63 32.00
C SER A 209 -1.28 -27.41 31.63
N THR A 210 -0.01 -27.53 31.95
CA THR A 210 1.14 -26.64 31.75
C THR A 210 1.40 -26.19 30.29
N LYS A 211 0.42 -26.34 29.40
CA LYS A 211 0.48 -25.90 28.01
C LYS A 211 0.23 -24.39 27.93
N PRO A 212 0.90 -23.68 26.99
CA PRO A 212 0.61 -22.27 26.75
C PRO A 212 -0.88 -22.11 26.44
N LYS A 213 -1.51 -21.09 27.05
CA LYS A 213 -2.92 -20.77 26.75
C LYS A 213 -3.05 -20.57 25.24
N MET A 214 -4.06 -21.20 24.64
CA MET A 214 -4.39 -20.92 23.25
C MET A 214 -4.89 -19.48 23.19
N GLN A 215 -4.41 -18.73 22.20
CA GLN A 215 -4.83 -17.36 21.97
C GLN A 215 -5.67 -17.31 20.72
N GLU A 216 -6.80 -16.61 20.81
CA GLU A 216 -7.63 -16.27 19.66
C GLU A 216 -7.40 -14.78 19.34
N TYR A 217 -7.33 -14.48 18.05
CA TYR A 217 -7.10 -13.12 17.55
C TYR A 217 -8.40 -12.60 16.94
N ALA A 218 -8.77 -11.37 17.25
CA ALA A 218 -9.87 -10.67 16.61
C ALA A 218 -9.46 -9.24 16.31
N SER A 219 -9.90 -8.69 15.18
CA SER A 219 -9.60 -7.31 14.81
C SER A 219 -10.80 -6.57 14.26
N ARG A 220 -10.75 -5.25 14.39
CA ARG A 220 -11.78 -4.32 13.95
C ARG A 220 -11.11 -3.16 13.24
N VAL A 221 -11.72 -2.69 12.17
CA VAL A 221 -11.29 -1.47 11.47
C VAL A 221 -12.43 -0.47 11.49
N GLU A 222 -12.12 0.74 11.92
CA GLU A 222 -13.02 1.88 11.83
C GLU A 222 -12.43 2.94 10.91
N THR A 223 -13.32 3.63 10.20
CA THR A 223 -12.94 4.66 9.23
C THR A 223 -13.72 5.94 9.45
N ARG A 224 -13.07 7.07 9.17
CA ARG A 224 -13.66 8.40 9.15
C ARG A 224 -13.18 9.16 7.94
N ASN A 225 -14.10 9.74 7.18
CA ASN A 225 -13.84 10.46 5.94
C ASN A 225 -14.39 11.87 6.10
N TYR A 226 -13.59 12.81 6.59
CA TYR A 226 -14.07 14.16 6.90
C TYR A 226 -14.00 15.09 5.69
N ASP A 227 -15.05 15.89 5.49
CA ASP A 227 -14.98 17.14 4.72
C ASP A 227 -14.41 18.23 5.64
N LEU A 228 -13.16 18.61 5.42
CA LEU A 228 -12.42 19.57 6.25
C LEU A 228 -13.03 20.97 6.28
N ARG A 229 -13.97 21.29 5.39
CA ARG A 229 -14.69 22.57 5.40
C ARG A 229 -15.80 22.60 6.45
N THR A 230 -16.37 21.44 6.77
CA THR A 230 -17.56 21.33 7.62
C THR A 230 -17.34 20.47 8.86
N GLY A 231 -16.30 19.63 8.87
CA GLY A 231 -16.00 18.66 9.93
C GLY A 231 -16.92 17.44 9.93
N ARG A 232 -17.83 17.31 8.95
CA ARG A 232 -18.76 16.19 8.86
C ARG A 232 -18.09 14.98 8.22
N ASP A 233 -18.56 13.80 8.59
CA ASP A 233 -18.23 12.56 7.89
C ASP A 233 -18.94 12.51 6.52
N VAL A 234 -18.25 11.98 5.52
CA VAL A 234 -18.65 11.94 4.11
C VAL A 234 -19.12 10.53 3.78
N ALA A 235 -20.33 10.40 3.26
CA ALA A 235 -20.82 9.11 2.80
C ALA A 235 -20.20 8.72 1.45
N LEU A 236 -20.08 7.42 1.19
CA LEU A 236 -19.47 6.88 -0.03
C LEU A 236 -20.12 7.45 -1.30
N ALA A 237 -21.45 7.57 -1.30
CA ALA A 237 -22.20 8.10 -2.43
C ALA A 237 -21.87 9.56 -2.76
N GLU A 238 -21.43 10.35 -1.79
CA GLU A 238 -21.09 11.76 -1.99
C GLU A 238 -19.80 11.94 -2.78
N LEU A 239 -18.98 10.91 -2.94
CA LEU A 239 -17.78 10.97 -3.77
C LEU A 239 -18.09 11.01 -5.28
N PHE A 240 -19.33 10.68 -5.66
CA PHE A 240 -19.72 10.49 -7.05
C PHE A 240 -20.45 11.70 -7.62
N SER A 241 -20.36 11.88 -8.94
CA SER A 241 -21.04 12.94 -9.68
C SER A 241 -22.56 12.81 -9.63
N ASP A 242 -23.06 11.57 -9.52
CA ASP A 242 -24.47 11.21 -9.38
C ASP A 242 -24.66 10.32 -8.14
N PRO A 243 -24.86 10.91 -6.95
CA PRO A 243 -24.93 10.16 -5.68
C PRO A 243 -26.02 9.08 -5.65
N PRO A 244 -27.24 9.28 -6.19
CA PRO A 244 -28.24 8.23 -6.33
C PRO A 244 -27.76 6.96 -7.07
N LEU A 245 -26.84 7.09 -8.03
CA LEU A 245 -26.30 5.96 -8.81
C LEU A 245 -24.96 5.43 -8.27
N ALA A 246 -24.42 6.03 -7.21
CA ALA A 246 -23.11 5.67 -6.69
C ALA A 246 -23.01 4.20 -6.26
N MET A 247 -24.00 3.73 -5.49
CA MET A 247 -23.98 2.36 -4.99
C MET A 247 -24.11 1.32 -6.11
N GLU A 248 -24.85 1.63 -7.17
CA GLU A 248 -24.92 0.76 -8.35
C GLU A 248 -23.53 0.59 -8.99
N LYS A 249 -22.81 1.71 -9.18
CA LYS A 249 -21.45 1.69 -9.74
C LYS A 249 -20.48 0.91 -8.86
N VAL A 250 -20.47 1.19 -7.56
CA VAL A 250 -19.60 0.48 -6.60
C VAL A 250 -19.91 -1.02 -6.60
N ASN A 251 -21.19 -1.40 -6.53
CA ASN A 251 -21.60 -2.81 -6.54
C ASN A 251 -21.23 -3.52 -7.85
N SER A 252 -21.31 -2.82 -8.99
CA SER A 252 -20.84 -3.34 -10.28
C SER A 252 -19.35 -3.66 -10.25
N GLU A 253 -18.51 -2.75 -9.75
CA GLU A 253 -17.06 -3.00 -9.67
C GLU A 253 -16.72 -4.11 -8.68
N VAL A 254 -17.40 -4.18 -7.53
CA VAL A 254 -17.23 -5.32 -6.60
C VAL A 254 -17.63 -6.64 -7.26
N ALA A 255 -18.76 -6.68 -7.97
CA ALA A 255 -19.20 -7.90 -8.66
C ALA A 255 -18.20 -8.36 -9.73
N LYS A 256 -17.58 -7.43 -10.48
CA LYS A 256 -16.51 -7.74 -11.43
C LYS A 256 -15.30 -8.37 -10.74
N LEU A 257 -14.82 -7.78 -9.64
CA LEU A 257 -13.69 -8.32 -8.88
C LEU A 257 -13.97 -9.73 -8.34
N LEU A 258 -15.16 -9.94 -7.77
CA LEU A 258 -15.58 -11.25 -7.29
C LEU A 258 -15.65 -12.29 -8.42
N SER A 259 -16.10 -11.88 -9.61
CA SER A 259 -16.21 -12.78 -10.77
C SER A 259 -14.84 -13.15 -11.34
N ALA A 260 -13.89 -12.21 -11.37
CA ALA A 260 -12.53 -12.45 -11.84
C ALA A 260 -11.81 -13.47 -10.95
N GLN A 261 -12.00 -13.40 -9.64
CA GLN A 261 -11.34 -14.30 -8.68
C GLN A 261 -11.93 -15.71 -8.64
N GLN A 262 -13.21 -15.88 -8.97
CA GLN A 262 -13.81 -17.22 -9.09
C GLN A 262 -13.33 -17.99 -10.34
N ALA A 263 -12.63 -17.33 -11.26
CA ALA A 263 -12.05 -17.98 -12.44
C ALA A 263 -10.73 -18.70 -12.14
N ASP A 264 -10.03 -18.33 -11.05
CA ASP A 264 -8.81 -18.99 -10.62
C ASP A 264 -9.18 -20.12 -9.62
N GLU A 265 -8.74 -21.35 -9.91
CA GLU A 265 -9.13 -22.56 -9.16
C GLU A 265 -8.63 -22.60 -7.70
N GLU A 266 -7.85 -21.60 -7.26
CA GLU A 266 -7.44 -21.48 -5.86
C GLU A 266 -8.51 -20.73 -5.03
N PRO A 267 -9.09 -21.39 -4.00
CA PRO A 267 -10.15 -20.80 -3.20
C PRO A 267 -9.55 -19.78 -2.21
N GLY A 268 -9.31 -18.57 -2.70
CA GLY A 268 -8.91 -17.42 -1.92
C GLY A 268 -8.66 -16.21 -2.83
N PHE A 269 -9.08 -15.02 -2.40
CA PHE A 269 -8.51 -13.77 -2.89
C PHE A 269 -6.98 -13.92 -2.88
N ASP A 270 -6.35 -13.93 -4.05
CA ASP A 270 -4.89 -13.87 -4.21
C ASP A 270 -4.37 -12.49 -3.79
N MET A 271 -4.49 -12.21 -2.50
CA MET A 271 -4.02 -11.01 -1.82
C MET A 271 -2.74 -11.31 -1.04
N GLY A 272 -2.14 -12.50 -1.22
CA GLY A 272 -1.04 -12.99 -0.37
C GLY A 272 -1.40 -13.09 1.13
N MET A 273 -2.67 -12.92 1.48
CA MET A 273 -3.15 -12.95 2.86
C MET A 273 -3.82 -14.29 3.11
N ARG A 274 -3.42 -14.94 4.21
CA ARG A 274 -4.00 -16.20 4.72
C ARG A 274 -5.51 -16.12 5.02
N TRP A 275 -6.12 -14.94 4.89
CA TRP A 275 -7.51 -14.62 5.27
C TRP A 275 -8.26 -13.90 4.16
N ALA A 276 -8.17 -14.42 2.94
CA ALA A 276 -9.06 -14.02 1.87
C ALA A 276 -10.54 -14.17 2.32
N PRO A 277 -11.38 -13.14 2.12
CA PRO A 277 -12.80 -13.27 2.48
C PRO A 277 -13.48 -14.30 1.59
N ALA A 278 -14.29 -15.20 2.18
CA ALA A 278 -15.06 -16.18 1.44
C ALA A 278 -16.53 -15.74 1.34
N LEU A 279 -17.16 -15.90 0.18
CA LEU A 279 -18.61 -15.67 0.07
C LEU A 279 -19.37 -16.79 0.77
N THR A 280 -20.18 -16.45 1.78
CA THR A 280 -21.07 -17.41 2.45
C THR A 280 -22.49 -17.41 1.87
N THR A 281 -22.81 -16.36 1.11
CA THR A 281 -24.06 -16.23 0.35
C THR A 281 -23.78 -15.46 -0.94
N ALA A 282 -24.69 -15.52 -1.91
CA ALA A 282 -24.59 -14.69 -3.11
C ALA A 282 -24.53 -13.21 -2.74
N PHE A 283 -23.58 -12.48 -3.34
CA PHE A 283 -23.44 -11.04 -3.13
C PHE A 283 -24.66 -10.29 -3.66
N LYS A 284 -25.39 -9.60 -2.76
CA LYS A 284 -26.61 -8.85 -3.10
C LYS A 284 -26.38 -7.34 -3.25
N GLY A 285 -25.13 -6.90 -3.13
CA GLY A 285 -24.76 -5.50 -3.03
C GLY A 285 -24.41 -5.07 -1.60
N LEU A 286 -23.63 -3.99 -1.51
CA LEU A 286 -23.26 -3.30 -0.28
C LEU A 286 -24.40 -2.42 0.21
N THR A 287 -24.41 -2.15 1.52
CA THR A 287 -25.35 -1.23 2.13
C THR A 287 -24.90 0.23 1.97
N PRO A 288 -25.81 1.23 2.07
CA PRO A 288 -25.45 2.64 1.95
C PRO A 288 -24.45 3.16 3.01
N ASP A 289 -24.39 2.49 4.17
CA ASP A 289 -23.51 2.77 5.30
C ASP A 289 -22.21 1.96 5.29
N GLN A 290 -21.91 1.28 4.17
CA GLN A 290 -20.69 0.51 3.97
C GLN A 290 -19.44 1.29 4.40
N LYS A 291 -18.66 0.72 5.31
CA LYS A 291 -17.38 1.29 5.74
C LYS A 291 -16.42 1.36 4.55
N PHE A 292 -15.80 2.52 4.39
CA PHE A 292 -14.79 2.77 3.37
C PHE A 292 -13.79 3.80 3.86
N TYR A 293 -12.64 3.86 3.23
CA TYR A 293 -11.71 4.99 3.33
C TYR A 293 -11.10 5.29 1.97
N LEU A 294 -10.59 6.51 1.80
CA LEU A 294 -9.86 6.89 0.61
C LEU A 294 -8.38 6.60 0.75
N GLN A 295 -7.73 6.35 -0.37
CA GLN A 295 -6.28 6.30 -0.53
C GLN A 295 -5.91 7.03 -1.83
N PRO A 296 -4.64 7.43 -2.02
CA PRO A 296 -4.20 8.00 -3.30
C PRO A 296 -4.50 7.09 -4.50
N THR A 297 -4.68 5.80 -4.27
CA THR A 297 -5.00 4.77 -5.28
C THR A 297 -6.47 4.66 -5.64
N GLY A 298 -7.38 5.05 -4.75
CA GLY A 298 -8.79 4.72 -4.90
C GLY A 298 -9.61 4.72 -3.60
N ILE A 299 -10.69 3.94 -3.65
CA ILE A 299 -11.64 3.73 -2.56
C ILE A 299 -11.39 2.33 -2.01
N THR A 300 -11.12 2.21 -0.71
CA THR A 300 -10.95 0.91 -0.07
C THR A 300 -12.15 0.62 0.82
N LEU A 301 -12.88 -0.44 0.50
CA LEU A 301 -14.01 -0.93 1.28
C LEU A 301 -13.51 -1.84 2.40
N VAL A 302 -14.13 -1.73 3.57
CA VAL A 302 -13.84 -2.59 4.74
C VAL A 302 -14.96 -3.62 4.87
N LEU A 303 -14.65 -4.87 4.56
CA LEU A 303 -15.54 -6.01 4.71
C LEU A 303 -15.33 -6.60 6.10
N ASP A 304 -16.32 -6.49 6.97
CA ASP A 304 -16.29 -6.99 8.34
C ASP A 304 -17.61 -7.68 8.71
N HIS A 305 -17.89 -7.83 10.01
CA HIS A 305 -19.13 -8.43 10.50
C HIS A 305 -20.42 -7.69 10.09
N HIS A 306 -20.34 -6.44 9.60
CA HIS A 306 -21.48 -5.74 9.00
C HIS A 306 -21.71 -6.09 7.52
N THR A 307 -20.81 -6.86 6.92
CA THR A 307 -20.93 -7.37 5.56
C THR A 307 -21.15 -8.90 5.56
N PRO A 308 -22.30 -9.40 6.06
CA PRO A 308 -22.51 -10.82 6.36
C PRO A 308 -22.49 -11.75 5.13
N ALA A 309 -22.44 -11.20 3.92
CA ALA A 309 -22.20 -11.96 2.70
C ALA A 309 -20.79 -12.57 2.68
N PHE A 310 -19.82 -11.96 3.36
CA PHE A 310 -18.43 -12.38 3.45
C PHE A 310 -18.14 -13.01 4.81
N ASP A 311 -17.48 -14.16 4.81
CA ASP A 311 -16.77 -14.70 5.97
C ASP A 311 -15.33 -14.25 5.89
N THR A 312 -14.97 -13.38 6.82
CA THR A 312 -13.63 -12.79 6.95
C THR A 312 -12.90 -13.39 8.17
N GLY A 313 -13.45 -14.46 8.76
CA GLY A 313 -13.03 -14.97 10.05
C GLY A 313 -13.34 -13.96 11.16
N PHE A 314 -12.33 -13.65 11.98
CA PHE A 314 -12.42 -12.64 13.05
C PHE A 314 -11.65 -11.36 12.70
N HIS A 315 -11.41 -11.11 11.42
CA HIS A 315 -10.62 -9.99 10.91
C HIS A 315 -11.36 -9.26 9.79
N PRO A 316 -11.19 -7.94 9.63
CA PRO A 316 -11.73 -7.24 8.48
C PRO A 316 -10.88 -7.57 7.24
N ALA A 317 -11.55 -7.76 6.10
CA ALA A 317 -10.92 -7.81 4.79
C ALA A 317 -11.05 -6.45 4.09
N HIS A 318 -10.10 -6.14 3.21
CA HIS A 318 -10.05 -4.87 2.49
C HIS A 318 -10.21 -5.12 1.00
N LEU A 319 -11.13 -4.39 0.37
CA LEU A 319 -11.36 -4.47 -1.08
C LEU A 319 -11.09 -3.10 -1.70
N SER A 320 -9.98 -2.98 -2.41
CA SER A 320 -9.54 -1.72 -3.03
C SER A 320 -10.11 -1.58 -4.44
N LEU A 321 -10.82 -0.47 -4.69
CA LEU A 321 -11.39 -0.10 -5.97
C LEU A 321 -10.63 1.12 -6.51
N SER A 322 -9.96 0.96 -7.66
CA SER A 322 -9.18 2.07 -8.24
C SER A 322 -10.08 3.23 -8.67
N PHE A 323 -9.61 4.48 -8.54
CA PHE A 323 -10.32 5.62 -9.12
C PHE A 323 -10.51 5.50 -10.64
N ALA A 324 -9.62 4.76 -11.34
CA ALA A 324 -9.75 4.50 -12.76
C ALA A 324 -11.01 3.67 -13.11
N ALA A 325 -11.47 2.80 -12.20
CA ALA A 325 -12.70 2.03 -12.38
C ALA A 325 -13.96 2.92 -12.40
N PHE A 326 -13.82 4.18 -11.95
CA PHE A 326 -14.88 5.17 -11.89
C PHE A 326 -14.58 6.41 -12.73
N GLU A 327 -13.78 6.30 -13.80
CA GLU A 327 -13.40 7.43 -14.64
C GLU A 327 -14.63 8.25 -15.09
N GLY A 328 -14.62 9.55 -14.81
CA GLY A 328 -15.75 10.46 -15.08
C GLY A 328 -16.96 10.31 -14.15
N GLY A 329 -16.98 9.33 -13.25
CA GLY A 329 -18.05 9.08 -12.29
C GLY A 329 -17.83 9.69 -10.91
N LEU A 330 -16.59 10.08 -10.58
CA LEU A 330 -16.20 10.73 -9.34
C LEU A 330 -16.24 12.25 -9.46
N ALA A 331 -16.50 12.93 -8.35
CA ALA A 331 -16.60 14.38 -8.25
C ALA A 331 -15.83 14.95 -7.06
N LEU A 332 -14.61 14.42 -6.82
CA LEU A 332 -13.80 14.78 -5.66
C LEU A 332 -13.50 16.29 -5.66
N ARG A 333 -12.99 16.84 -6.78
CA ARG A 333 -12.63 18.26 -6.82
C ARG A 333 -13.86 19.15 -6.90
N GLN A 334 -14.85 18.84 -7.74
CA GLN A 334 -16.02 19.73 -7.84
C GLN A 334 -16.83 19.82 -6.55
N ARG A 335 -16.87 18.75 -5.74
CA ARG A 335 -17.61 18.76 -4.48
C ARG A 335 -16.79 19.32 -3.33
N PHE A 336 -15.53 18.92 -3.22
CA PHE A 336 -14.75 19.16 -2.02
C PHE A 336 -13.68 20.24 -2.17
N ALA A 337 -13.18 20.50 -3.38
CA ALA A 337 -12.25 21.61 -3.58
C ALA A 337 -12.92 22.96 -3.24
N SER A 338 -12.13 23.86 -2.68
CA SER A 338 -12.58 25.21 -2.37
C SER A 338 -12.90 25.97 -3.66
N SER A 339 -13.93 26.81 -3.63
CA SER A 339 -14.06 27.85 -4.65
C SER A 339 -12.80 28.70 -4.69
N PRO A 340 -12.37 29.21 -5.86
CA PRO A 340 -11.22 30.09 -5.96
C PRO A 340 -11.29 31.23 -4.91
N GLY A 341 -10.31 31.30 -4.01
CA GLY A 341 -10.23 32.30 -2.92
C GLY A 341 -10.74 31.84 -1.54
N ALA A 342 -11.42 30.70 -1.42
CA ALA A 342 -11.88 30.16 -0.13
C ALA A 342 -10.85 29.23 0.52
N ASN A 343 -9.65 29.74 0.81
CA ASN A 343 -8.63 28.97 1.52
C ASN A 343 -9.07 28.71 2.97
N ILE A 344 -9.25 27.44 3.34
CA ILE A 344 -9.63 26.98 4.69
C ILE A 344 -8.43 26.73 5.61
N TYR A 345 -7.21 26.85 5.09
CA TYR A 345 -5.97 26.53 5.79
C TYR A 345 -5.28 27.79 6.33
N ARG A 346 -4.58 27.65 7.46
CA ARG A 346 -3.75 28.71 8.03
C ARG A 346 -2.60 29.03 7.09
N ASP A 347 -2.03 28.01 6.46
CA ASP A 347 -1.07 28.19 5.39
C ASP A 347 -1.74 28.83 4.16
N THR A 348 -1.13 29.92 3.69
CA THR A 348 -1.56 30.67 2.50
C THR A 348 -0.72 30.38 1.27
N GLY A 349 0.29 29.53 1.39
CA GLY A 349 1.12 29.08 0.27
C GLY A 349 0.31 28.33 -0.80
N PRO A 350 0.95 28.08 -1.96
CA PRO A 350 0.41 27.16 -2.95
C PRO A 350 0.23 25.78 -2.32
N ARG A 351 -0.81 25.06 -2.75
CA ARG A 351 -1.05 23.69 -2.31
C ARG A 351 -0.30 22.75 -3.23
N ASP A 352 0.43 21.82 -2.66
CA ASP A 352 1.12 20.79 -3.44
C ASP A 352 0.15 19.87 -4.16
N GLN A 353 0.60 19.38 -5.31
CA GLN A 353 -0.11 18.38 -6.09
C GLN A 353 0.62 17.04 -6.02
N GLN A 354 -0.14 15.96 -5.98
CA GLN A 354 0.37 14.60 -6.13
C GLN A 354 -0.44 13.87 -7.19
N PHE A 355 0.21 13.04 -8.01
CA PHE A 355 -0.52 12.24 -8.98
C PHE A 355 -1.33 11.17 -8.27
N VAL A 356 -2.55 10.97 -8.75
CA VAL A 356 -3.35 9.81 -8.39
C VAL A 356 -2.56 8.56 -8.73
N GLN A 357 -2.50 7.63 -7.79
CA GLN A 357 -1.96 6.32 -8.08
C GLN A 357 -3.00 5.55 -8.88
N SER A 358 -2.94 5.64 -10.20
CA SER A 358 -3.53 4.58 -11.02
C SER A 358 -2.85 3.30 -10.56
N GLY A 359 -3.63 2.40 -9.95
CA GLY A 359 -3.12 1.12 -9.47
C GLY A 359 -2.42 0.37 -10.61
N THR A 360 -1.80 -0.75 -10.26
CA THR A 360 -1.42 -1.74 -11.27
C THR A 360 -2.60 -1.94 -12.22
N PHE A 361 -2.34 -1.91 -13.52
CA PHE A 361 -3.40 -1.78 -14.51
C PHE A 361 -4.55 -2.72 -14.20
N SER A 362 -5.75 -2.17 -14.03
CA SER A 362 -6.99 -2.95 -13.93
C SER A 362 -7.41 -3.48 -15.30
N SER A 363 -6.50 -3.54 -16.28
CA SER A 363 -6.85 -3.99 -17.60
C SER A 363 -7.14 -5.49 -17.53
N GLU A 364 -8.26 -5.91 -18.11
CA GLU A 364 -8.53 -7.30 -18.46
C GLU A 364 -7.49 -7.88 -19.46
N HIS A 365 -6.48 -7.07 -19.80
CA HIS A 365 -5.55 -7.19 -20.91
C HIS A 365 -4.15 -6.86 -20.40
N LEU A 366 -3.68 -7.63 -19.43
CA LEU A 366 -2.31 -7.59 -18.92
C LEU A 366 -1.48 -8.67 -19.60
N ALA A 367 -0.32 -8.28 -20.13
CA ALA A 367 0.77 -9.21 -20.37
C ALA A 367 1.63 -9.26 -19.12
N ALA A 368 1.65 -10.41 -18.47
CA ALA A 368 2.52 -10.67 -17.33
C ALA A 368 3.22 -12.02 -17.49
N GLY A 369 4.39 -12.16 -16.89
CA GLY A 369 5.13 -13.41 -16.84
C GLY A 369 6.24 -13.37 -15.80
N ASP A 370 6.54 -14.54 -15.27
CA ASP A 370 7.70 -14.82 -14.44
C ASP A 370 8.43 -16.00 -15.09
N GLU A 371 9.57 -15.72 -15.70
CA GLU A 371 10.37 -16.65 -16.46
C GLU A 371 11.72 -16.87 -15.76
N GLY A 372 12.25 -18.08 -15.76
CA GLY A 372 13.54 -18.36 -15.16
C GLY A 372 14.39 -19.35 -15.95
N GLY A 373 15.65 -19.51 -15.52
CA GLY A 373 16.56 -20.53 -16.06
C GLY A 373 17.08 -20.23 -17.47
N PHE A 374 17.28 -18.96 -17.80
CA PHE A 374 17.84 -18.53 -19.08
C PHE A 374 19.31 -18.91 -19.27
N ASN A 375 20.03 -19.10 -18.17
CA ASN A 375 21.47 -19.36 -18.15
C ASN A 375 21.78 -20.63 -17.34
N PRO A 376 22.62 -21.56 -17.85
CA PRO A 376 22.93 -22.80 -17.14
C PRO A 376 23.86 -22.61 -15.92
N THR A 377 24.55 -21.48 -15.82
CA THR A 377 25.52 -21.20 -14.75
C THR A 377 25.10 -20.08 -13.81
N VAL A 378 23.95 -19.45 -14.05
CA VAL A 378 23.41 -18.35 -13.24
C VAL A 378 21.93 -18.62 -12.98
N ASN A 379 21.51 -18.53 -11.72
CA ASN A 379 20.09 -18.49 -11.41
C ASN A 379 19.50 -17.15 -11.91
N THR A 380 18.68 -17.23 -12.96
CA THR A 380 18.19 -16.07 -13.70
C THR A 380 16.67 -16.01 -13.63
N HIS A 381 16.15 -14.82 -13.38
CA HIS A 381 14.71 -14.54 -13.31
C HIS A 381 14.36 -13.29 -14.13
N LEU A 382 13.23 -13.33 -14.85
CA LEU A 382 12.63 -12.22 -15.56
C LEU A 382 11.17 -12.12 -15.19
N SER A 383 10.84 -11.10 -14.41
CA SER A 383 9.48 -10.70 -14.10
C SER A 383 9.10 -9.55 -15.02
N TYR A 384 7.95 -9.64 -15.69
CA TYR A 384 7.44 -8.53 -16.47
C TYR A 384 5.94 -8.33 -16.32
N ARG A 385 5.49 -7.07 -16.40
CA ARG A 385 4.08 -6.70 -16.38
C ARG A 385 3.84 -5.42 -17.17
N TYR A 386 2.95 -5.48 -18.16
CA TYR A 386 2.49 -4.31 -18.91
C TYR A 386 1.08 -4.52 -19.53
N PRO A 387 0.32 -3.45 -19.83
CA PRO A 387 -0.95 -3.54 -20.53
C PRO A 387 -0.74 -3.85 -22.00
N THR A 388 -1.59 -4.68 -22.57
CA THR A 388 -1.57 -4.94 -24.01
C THR A 388 -2.35 -3.89 -24.81
N ASP A 389 -3.07 -2.98 -24.14
CA ASP A 389 -3.78 -1.84 -24.73
C ASP A 389 -2.97 -0.53 -24.71
N LEU A 390 -1.66 -0.61 -24.44
CA LEU A 390 -0.76 0.54 -24.54
C LEU A 390 -0.76 1.16 -25.96
N PRO A 391 -0.53 2.48 -26.08
CA PRO A 391 -0.21 3.11 -27.36
C PRO A 391 0.91 2.35 -28.10
N ALA A 392 0.77 2.20 -29.42
CA ALA A 392 1.67 1.35 -30.22
C ALA A 392 3.19 1.61 -30.01
N PRO A 393 3.67 2.86 -29.86
CA PRO A 393 5.07 3.12 -29.54
C PRO A 393 5.50 2.52 -28.19
N LEU A 394 4.65 2.65 -27.17
CA LEU A 394 4.91 2.17 -25.81
C LEU A 394 4.78 0.64 -25.72
N LEU A 395 3.84 0.05 -26.44
CA LEU A 395 3.71 -1.40 -26.53
C LEU A 395 4.94 -2.03 -27.22
N THR A 396 5.38 -1.41 -28.32
CA THR A 396 6.61 -1.83 -29.03
C THR A 396 7.82 -1.73 -28.13
N LEU A 397 7.93 -0.64 -27.38
CA LEU A 397 8.99 -0.45 -26.41
C LEU A 397 8.98 -1.54 -25.32
N ALA A 398 7.85 -1.76 -24.66
CA ALA A 398 7.74 -2.74 -23.58
C ALA A 398 8.07 -4.15 -24.05
N THR A 399 7.52 -4.56 -25.20
CA THR A 399 7.78 -5.88 -25.79
C THR A 399 9.24 -6.07 -26.21
N THR A 400 9.86 -5.02 -26.79
CA THR A 400 11.29 -5.02 -27.15
C THR A 400 12.16 -5.17 -25.90
N ALA A 401 11.87 -4.40 -24.84
CA ALA A 401 12.62 -4.44 -23.59
C ALA A 401 12.53 -5.80 -22.88
N VAL A 402 11.38 -6.49 -22.95
CA VAL A 402 11.26 -7.87 -22.47
C VAL A 402 12.15 -8.81 -23.28
N GLU A 403 12.10 -8.77 -24.60
CA GLU A 403 12.89 -9.68 -25.44
C GLU A 403 14.39 -9.43 -25.28
N GLU A 404 14.82 -8.18 -25.22
CA GLU A 404 16.22 -7.82 -24.98
C GLU A 404 16.69 -8.28 -23.60
N SER A 405 15.84 -8.21 -22.58
CA SER A 405 16.13 -8.75 -21.24
C SER A 405 16.30 -10.28 -21.28
N ARG A 406 15.46 -11.00 -22.02
CA ARG A 406 15.64 -12.45 -22.23
C ARG A 406 16.97 -12.77 -22.90
N GLN A 407 17.35 -12.02 -23.92
CA GLN A 407 18.63 -12.23 -24.62
C GLN A 407 19.82 -11.94 -23.71
N PHE A 408 19.75 -10.87 -22.92
CA PHE A 408 20.79 -10.52 -21.95
C PHE A 408 21.00 -11.62 -20.90
N LEU A 409 19.91 -12.15 -20.32
CA LEU A 409 20.00 -13.21 -19.31
C LEU A 409 20.65 -14.50 -19.87
N LYS A 410 20.42 -14.83 -21.15
CA LYS A 410 21.04 -15.98 -21.81
C LYS A 410 22.56 -15.85 -21.94
N THR A 411 23.07 -14.64 -22.13
CA THR A 411 24.50 -14.38 -22.35
C THR A 411 25.24 -13.89 -21.10
N LEU A 412 24.56 -13.89 -19.94
CA LEU A 412 25.09 -13.34 -18.71
C LEU A 412 26.29 -14.16 -18.18
N GLU A 413 27.39 -13.48 -17.85
CA GLU A 413 28.56 -14.07 -17.21
C GLU A 413 28.98 -13.19 -16.01
N PHE A 414 29.47 -13.78 -14.91
CA PHE A 414 29.98 -13.02 -13.74
C PHE A 414 31.51 -12.93 -13.75
N THR A 415 32.06 -11.78 -13.33
CA THR A 415 33.50 -11.56 -13.09
C THR A 415 33.90 -11.59 -11.63
N GLY A 416 32.97 -11.31 -10.73
CA GLY A 416 33.27 -11.22 -9.30
C GLY A 416 33.34 -12.58 -8.62
N THR A 417 34.15 -12.66 -7.57
CA THR A 417 34.06 -13.76 -6.60
C THR A 417 32.79 -13.59 -5.77
N LEU A 418 31.90 -14.58 -5.84
CA LEU A 418 30.74 -14.71 -4.94
C LEU A 418 31.20 -14.96 -3.50
N ARG A 419 30.31 -14.68 -2.53
CA ARG A 419 30.59 -15.09 -1.16
C ARG A 419 30.51 -16.61 -1.06
N PRO A 420 31.28 -17.25 -0.15
CA PRO A 420 31.21 -18.69 0.02
C PRO A 420 29.78 -19.18 0.29
N GLY A 421 29.27 -20.07 -0.56
CA GLY A 421 27.92 -20.64 -0.45
C GLY A 421 26.82 -19.87 -1.19
N GLU A 422 27.12 -18.74 -1.81
CA GLU A 422 26.18 -18.06 -2.72
C GLU A 422 26.29 -18.62 -4.13
N GLU A 423 25.14 -18.77 -4.79
CA GLU A 423 25.05 -19.09 -6.23
C GLU A 423 24.92 -17.79 -7.02
N PRO A 424 25.48 -17.69 -8.25
CA PRO A 424 25.30 -16.50 -9.08
C PRO A 424 23.82 -16.27 -9.35
N TYR A 425 23.35 -15.04 -9.12
CA TYR A 425 21.94 -14.66 -9.22
C TYR A 425 21.77 -13.37 -10.01
N CYS A 426 20.81 -13.36 -10.93
CA CYS A 426 20.36 -12.16 -11.63
C CYS A 426 18.85 -12.17 -11.83
N GLU A 427 18.20 -11.08 -11.45
CA GLU A 427 16.77 -10.87 -11.64
C GLU A 427 16.55 -9.57 -12.40
N ILE A 428 15.62 -9.59 -13.36
CA ILE A 428 15.17 -8.41 -14.07
C ILE A 428 13.67 -8.25 -13.82
N SER A 429 13.26 -7.10 -13.29
CA SER A 429 11.86 -6.70 -13.20
C SER A 429 11.57 -5.61 -14.23
N LEU A 430 10.60 -5.86 -15.11
CA LEU A 430 10.11 -4.89 -16.07
C LEU A 430 8.64 -4.58 -15.78
N ASP A 431 8.36 -3.37 -15.35
CA ASP A 431 7.01 -2.94 -15.04
C ASP A 431 6.69 -1.68 -15.83
N VAL A 432 5.59 -1.72 -16.59
CA VAL A 432 4.96 -0.49 -17.04
C VAL A 432 3.96 -0.10 -15.95
N ILE A 433 3.88 1.18 -15.62
CA ILE A 433 2.87 1.74 -14.71
C ILE A 433 2.32 3.03 -15.30
N LYS A 434 1.09 3.38 -14.94
CA LYS A 434 0.50 4.67 -15.27
C LYS A 434 0.61 5.58 -14.05
N VAL A 435 1.04 6.82 -14.26
CA VAL A 435 1.12 7.86 -13.22
C VAL A 435 0.45 9.11 -13.78
N GLY A 436 -0.76 9.41 -13.32
CA GLY A 436 -1.56 10.48 -13.89
C GLY A 436 -1.81 10.26 -15.40
N PRO A 437 -1.45 11.21 -16.29
CA PRO A 437 -1.55 11.03 -17.74
C PRO A 437 -0.32 10.32 -18.35
N PHE A 438 0.71 10.04 -17.57
CA PHE A 438 2.00 9.54 -18.04
C PHE A 438 2.11 8.02 -17.91
N THR A 439 2.93 7.43 -18.78
CA THR A 439 3.30 6.01 -18.70
C THR A 439 4.76 5.90 -18.33
N THR A 440 5.06 5.22 -17.24
CA THR A 440 6.43 4.98 -16.76
C THR A 440 6.81 3.54 -17.04
N LEU A 441 7.91 3.34 -17.75
CA LEU A 441 8.57 2.04 -17.88
C LEU A 441 9.68 1.96 -16.82
N ARG A 442 9.55 1.01 -15.91
CA ARG A 442 10.55 0.62 -14.93
C ARG A 442 11.25 -0.64 -15.40
N HIS A 443 12.58 -0.61 -15.40
CA HIS A 443 13.45 -1.74 -15.65
C HIS A 443 14.47 -1.81 -14.52
N ALA A 444 14.33 -2.80 -13.64
CA ALA A 444 15.22 -3.00 -12.52
C ALA A 444 16.03 -4.27 -12.74
N VAL A 445 17.34 -4.18 -12.63
CA VAL A 445 18.25 -5.33 -12.67
C VAL A 445 18.86 -5.51 -11.28
N TYR A 446 18.75 -6.71 -10.73
CA TYR A 446 19.29 -7.11 -9.44
C TYR A 446 20.32 -8.20 -9.65
N THR A 447 21.56 -7.97 -9.19
CA THR A 447 22.62 -8.99 -9.26
C THR A 447 23.33 -9.12 -7.92
N ASN A 448 23.80 -10.33 -7.58
CA ASN A 448 24.58 -10.57 -6.36
C ASN A 448 26.10 -10.57 -6.57
N ALA A 449 26.56 -10.36 -7.81
CA ALA A 449 27.98 -10.19 -8.13
C ALA A 449 28.19 -9.33 -9.39
N PRO A 450 29.40 -8.77 -9.58
CA PRO A 450 29.79 -8.08 -10.81
C PRO A 450 29.68 -8.97 -12.06
N VAL A 451 29.11 -8.41 -13.14
CA VAL A 451 28.94 -9.04 -14.45
C VAL A 451 30.18 -8.81 -15.33
N LYS A 452 30.59 -9.83 -16.10
CA LYS A 452 31.88 -9.96 -16.79
C LYS A 452 32.13 -8.98 -17.93
N ASP A 453 31.07 -8.40 -18.47
CA ASP A 453 31.13 -7.33 -19.46
C ASP A 453 30.55 -6.01 -18.94
N ALA A 454 30.63 -5.75 -17.63
CA ALA A 454 30.39 -4.39 -17.11
C ALA A 454 31.61 -3.45 -17.30
N ALA A 455 32.77 -3.98 -17.73
CA ALA A 455 34.05 -3.26 -17.78
C ALA A 455 34.84 -3.40 -19.11
N SER A 456 34.30 -4.09 -20.12
CA SER A 456 34.87 -4.09 -21.48
C SER A 456 34.31 -2.90 -22.26
N ASP A 457 35.07 -2.30 -23.18
CA ASP A 457 34.72 -1.07 -23.92
C ASP A 457 33.44 -1.16 -24.80
N GLU A 458 32.79 -2.33 -24.83
CA GLU A 458 31.45 -2.56 -25.39
C GLU A 458 30.58 -3.31 -24.37
N GLY A 459 30.71 -2.91 -23.10
CA GLY A 459 30.04 -3.56 -21.99
C GLY A 459 28.55 -3.64 -22.23
N VAL A 460 27.91 -4.69 -21.70
CA VAL A 460 26.49 -4.96 -21.89
C VAL A 460 25.66 -3.81 -21.33
N ARG A 461 25.50 -2.80 -22.17
CA ARG A 461 24.36 -1.93 -22.24
C ARG A 461 23.21 -2.89 -22.49
N PRO A 462 22.11 -2.87 -21.73
CA PRO A 462 20.85 -3.38 -22.26
C PRO A 462 20.74 -2.86 -23.69
N ALA A 463 20.45 -3.70 -24.69
CA ALA A 463 20.20 -3.22 -26.04
C ALA A 463 19.12 -2.10 -26.06
N ILE A 464 18.30 -2.04 -24.98
CA ILE A 464 17.38 -0.96 -24.61
C ILE A 464 18.06 0.42 -24.52
N ASN A 465 19.33 0.52 -24.10
CA ASN A 465 20.08 1.77 -23.97
C ASN A 465 20.54 2.37 -25.32
N ASP A 466 20.58 1.58 -26.40
CA ASP A 466 20.89 2.07 -27.76
C ASP A 466 19.61 2.25 -28.61
N ALA A 467 18.50 1.60 -28.25
CA ALA A 467 17.18 1.85 -28.85
C ALA A 467 16.63 3.25 -28.53
N PHE A 468 17.05 3.87 -27.41
CA PHE A 468 16.84 5.29 -27.13
C PHE A 468 18.06 6.09 -27.56
N SER A 469 17.93 6.86 -28.65
CA SER A 469 19.01 7.60 -29.31
C SER A 469 19.65 8.76 -28.50
N LEU A 470 19.54 8.78 -27.17
CA LEU A 470 19.84 9.93 -26.32
C LEU A 470 21.11 9.82 -25.45
N ARG A 471 21.94 8.76 -25.59
CA ARG A 471 23.06 8.51 -24.66
C ARG A 471 24.50 8.66 -25.17
N LYS A 472 24.74 9.34 -26.29
CA LYS A 472 26.12 9.54 -26.80
C LYS A 472 27.04 10.45 -25.93
N SER A 473 26.64 10.87 -24.73
CA SER A 473 27.36 11.89 -23.94
C SER A 473 27.60 11.61 -22.44
N LEU A 474 27.46 10.39 -21.92
CA LEU A 474 27.69 10.11 -20.49
C LEU A 474 28.92 9.22 -20.18
N PRO A 475 29.65 9.45 -19.06
CA PRO A 475 30.87 8.72 -18.70
C PRO A 475 30.64 7.27 -18.26
N GLN A 476 31.66 6.43 -18.48
CA GLN A 476 31.62 4.94 -18.45
C GLN A 476 31.74 4.25 -17.08
N SER A 477 31.78 4.95 -15.93
CA SER A 477 32.04 4.29 -14.64
C SER A 477 30.79 4.24 -13.75
N HIS A 478 30.56 3.06 -13.14
CA HIS A 478 29.61 2.69 -12.08
C HIS A 478 28.42 1.82 -12.53
N ALA A 479 28.63 0.50 -12.44
CA ALA A 479 27.63 -0.54 -12.69
C ALA A 479 27.62 -1.51 -11.50
N GLN A 480 26.65 -1.35 -10.59
CA GLN A 480 26.29 -2.40 -9.63
C GLN A 480 24.78 -2.63 -9.47
N ASN A 481 23.89 -1.78 -10.02
CA ASN A 481 22.47 -2.10 -10.30
C ASN A 481 21.88 -1.00 -11.20
N PRO A 482 21.79 -1.16 -12.53
CA PRO A 482 21.20 -0.15 -13.40
C PRO A 482 19.66 -0.27 -13.31
N ILE A 483 19.07 0.32 -12.28
CA ILE A 483 17.63 0.57 -12.31
C ILE A 483 17.41 1.74 -13.26
N PHE A 484 16.70 1.52 -14.37
CA PHE A 484 16.27 2.56 -15.27
C PHE A 484 14.76 2.76 -15.16
N PHE A 485 14.38 4.01 -14.96
CA PHE A 485 13.00 4.44 -15.07
C PHE A 485 12.94 5.55 -16.11
N THR A 486 11.90 5.52 -16.92
CA THR A 486 11.60 6.62 -17.83
C THR A 486 10.11 6.77 -18.02
N SER A 487 9.67 8.02 -18.04
CA SER A 487 8.28 8.37 -18.26
C SER A 487 8.05 8.90 -19.67
N PHE A 488 6.86 8.61 -20.19
CA PHE A 488 6.42 8.97 -21.52
C PHE A 488 5.08 9.67 -21.49
N TYR A 489 4.90 10.59 -22.42
CA TYR A 489 3.59 11.06 -22.84
C TYR A 489 2.80 9.93 -23.52
N ALA A 490 1.49 10.11 -23.63
CA ALA A 490 0.59 9.12 -24.26
C ALA A 490 0.92 8.85 -25.74
N ASP A 491 1.61 9.78 -26.43
CA ASP A 491 2.06 9.62 -27.81
C ASP A 491 3.39 8.84 -27.94
N GLY A 492 3.99 8.44 -26.82
CA GLY A 492 5.27 7.73 -26.77
C GLY A 492 6.50 8.64 -26.73
N ARG A 493 6.34 9.97 -26.72
CA ARG A 493 7.46 10.89 -26.51
C ARG A 493 7.98 10.76 -25.09
N GLN A 494 9.30 10.60 -24.94
CA GLN A 494 9.96 10.59 -23.63
C GLN A 494 9.84 11.95 -22.96
N ILE A 495 9.58 11.93 -21.65
CA ILE A 495 9.60 13.12 -20.80
C ILE A 495 11.03 13.38 -20.38
N THR A 496 11.53 14.56 -20.70
CA THR A 496 12.83 15.04 -20.25
C THR A 496 12.70 15.79 -18.93
N LEU A 497 13.83 16.03 -18.27
CA LEU A 497 13.84 16.85 -17.06
C LEU A 497 13.32 18.27 -17.34
N GLU A 498 13.69 18.86 -18.47
CA GLU A 498 13.20 20.19 -18.88
C GLU A 498 11.68 20.20 -19.11
N ASP A 499 11.11 19.12 -19.66
CA ASP A 499 9.66 18.97 -19.83
C ASP A 499 8.90 18.99 -18.49
N CYS A 500 9.56 18.72 -17.36
CA CYS A 500 8.94 18.68 -16.03
C CYS A 500 8.76 20.05 -15.38
N PHE A 501 9.49 21.09 -15.83
CA PHE A 501 9.52 22.39 -15.16
C PHE A 501 9.02 23.53 -16.05
N GLN A 502 8.51 24.58 -15.41
CA GLN A 502 8.07 25.80 -16.09
C GLN A 502 9.23 26.43 -16.90
N PRO A 503 8.99 26.90 -18.14
CA PRO A 503 10.03 27.49 -18.98
C PRO A 503 10.77 28.64 -18.31
N GLY A 504 12.10 28.59 -18.30
CA GLY A 504 12.97 29.63 -17.73
C GLY A 504 13.26 29.51 -16.23
N LEU A 505 12.74 28.47 -15.56
CA LEU A 505 13.11 28.13 -14.17
C LEU A 505 14.53 27.54 -14.12
N ASP A 506 15.34 27.93 -13.12
CA ASP A 506 16.60 27.24 -12.80
C ASP A 506 16.31 25.93 -12.04
N TYR A 507 15.79 24.94 -12.76
CA TYR A 507 15.40 23.66 -12.19
C TYR A 507 16.58 22.91 -11.58
N ASP A 508 17.81 23.14 -12.05
CA ASP A 508 19.00 22.49 -11.47
C ASP A 508 19.25 22.95 -10.02
N ALA A 509 19.07 24.25 -9.74
CA ALA A 509 19.22 24.77 -8.37
C ALA A 509 18.15 24.17 -7.45
N LEU A 510 16.90 24.13 -7.93
CA LEU A 510 15.78 23.53 -7.22
C LEU A 510 15.99 22.03 -6.95
N LEU A 511 16.46 21.27 -7.94
CA LEU A 511 16.80 19.85 -7.78
C LEU A 511 17.95 19.65 -6.79
N THR A 512 18.95 20.54 -6.81
CA THR A 512 20.09 20.49 -5.87
C THR A 512 19.61 20.71 -4.44
N ASP A 513 18.75 21.70 -4.22
CA ASP A 513 18.19 22.01 -2.91
C ASP A 513 17.29 20.86 -2.41
N ALA A 514 16.39 20.36 -3.25
CA ALA A 514 15.51 19.23 -2.92
C ALA A 514 16.32 17.96 -2.61
N TYR A 515 17.32 17.63 -3.45
CA TYR A 515 18.21 16.49 -3.20
C TYR A 515 18.96 16.65 -1.88
N ASN A 516 19.57 17.82 -1.63
CA ASN A 516 20.36 18.04 -0.41
C ASN A 516 19.50 18.01 0.85
N LYS A 517 18.24 18.49 0.79
CA LYS A 517 17.27 18.36 1.86
C LYS A 517 17.01 16.89 2.19
N GLN A 518 16.72 16.07 1.19
CA GLN A 518 16.49 14.62 1.36
C GLN A 518 17.75 13.88 1.82
N ALA A 519 18.90 14.17 1.20
CA ALA A 519 20.19 13.58 1.56
C ALA A 519 20.51 13.78 3.06
N LEU A 520 20.28 14.98 3.59
CA LEU A 520 20.48 15.27 5.01
C LEU A 520 19.52 14.47 5.91
N GLN A 521 18.27 14.23 5.49
CA GLN A 521 17.32 13.39 6.24
C GLN A 521 17.78 11.93 6.32
N TYR A 522 18.35 11.39 5.24
CA TYR A 522 18.93 10.04 5.20
C TYR A 522 20.35 9.94 5.77
N GLY A 523 20.96 11.07 6.15
CA GLY A 523 22.34 11.12 6.66
C GLY A 523 23.43 10.97 5.57
N TYR A 524 23.08 11.23 4.32
CA TYR A 524 23.99 11.28 3.17
C TYR A 524 24.70 12.65 3.08
N PRO A 525 25.87 12.71 2.43
CA PRO A 525 26.54 13.98 2.17
C PRO A 525 25.71 14.84 1.19
N THR A 526 25.79 16.15 1.36
CA THR A 526 25.30 17.09 0.35
C THR A 526 26.18 17.04 -0.89
N VAL A 527 25.61 17.40 -2.03
CA VAL A 527 26.27 17.37 -3.34
C VAL A 527 26.19 18.73 -4.03
N GLU A 528 27.10 18.95 -4.96
CA GLU A 528 27.14 20.13 -5.83
C GLU A 528 26.25 19.91 -7.07
N LYS A 529 25.74 21.01 -7.63
CA LYS A 529 24.89 21.01 -8.84
C LYS A 529 25.47 20.18 -9.99
N SER A 530 26.79 20.23 -10.20
CA SER A 530 27.45 19.49 -11.28
C SER A 530 27.32 17.97 -11.15
N GLN A 531 27.16 17.45 -9.93
CA GLN A 531 27.05 16.01 -9.66
C GLN A 531 25.63 15.48 -9.92
N LEU A 532 24.67 16.38 -10.13
CA LEU A 532 23.27 16.06 -10.42
C LEU A 532 22.93 16.18 -11.91
N ALA A 533 23.94 16.30 -12.77
CA ALA A 533 23.73 16.45 -14.20
C ALA A 533 23.17 15.16 -14.84
N ASN A 534 22.25 15.33 -15.78
CA ASN A 534 21.69 14.26 -16.61
C ASN A 534 21.09 13.07 -15.83
N PRO A 535 20.17 13.31 -14.87
CA PRO A 535 19.53 12.21 -14.17
C PRO A 535 18.72 11.34 -15.13
N MET A 536 18.64 10.06 -14.81
CA MET A 536 17.52 9.25 -15.24
C MET A 536 16.32 9.61 -14.37
N LEU A 537 15.14 9.69 -14.96
CA LEU A 537 13.98 10.33 -14.36
C LEU A 537 12.72 9.52 -14.68
N SER A 538 11.91 9.26 -13.66
CA SER A 538 10.49 8.95 -13.79
C SER A 538 9.62 9.90 -12.98
N ILE A 539 8.41 10.12 -13.49
CA ILE A 539 7.31 10.73 -12.76
C ILE A 539 6.74 9.65 -11.82
N GLY A 540 6.93 9.87 -10.52
CA GLY A 540 6.32 9.07 -9.46
C GLY A 540 5.02 9.68 -8.95
N HIS A 541 4.38 9.04 -7.97
CA HIS A 541 3.12 9.54 -7.42
C HIS A 541 3.30 10.79 -6.54
N THR A 542 4.38 10.82 -5.77
CA THR A 542 4.65 11.85 -4.75
C THR A 542 5.83 12.76 -5.10
N GLY A 543 6.55 12.46 -6.18
CA GLY A 543 7.77 13.17 -6.54
C GLY A 543 8.36 12.72 -7.88
N LEU A 544 9.47 13.36 -8.25
CA LEU A 544 10.32 12.89 -9.34
C LEU A 544 11.29 11.84 -8.80
N GLU A 545 11.23 10.64 -9.35
CA GLU A 545 12.18 9.57 -9.05
C GLU A 545 13.41 9.77 -9.94
N CYS A 546 14.50 10.21 -9.33
CA CYS A 546 15.73 10.54 -10.02
C CYS A 546 16.83 9.53 -9.67
N TYR A 547 17.58 9.08 -10.67
CA TYR A 547 18.83 8.38 -10.48
C TYR A 547 19.98 9.19 -11.08
N PHE A 548 20.94 9.56 -10.24
CA PHE A 548 22.15 10.31 -10.55
C PHE A 548 23.36 9.36 -10.60
N PRO A 549 23.81 8.92 -11.79
CA PRO A 549 24.84 7.89 -11.91
C PRO A 549 26.17 8.26 -11.24
N GLU A 550 26.53 9.55 -11.23
CA GLU A 550 27.78 10.04 -10.63
C GLU A 550 27.85 9.84 -9.11
N LEU A 551 26.71 9.60 -8.46
CA LEU A 551 26.60 9.43 -7.01
C LEU A 551 26.57 7.95 -6.57
N GLY A 552 26.57 7.00 -7.52
CA GLY A 552 26.57 5.56 -7.24
C GLY A 552 25.38 5.13 -6.38
N ASP A 553 25.65 4.49 -5.24
CA ASP A 553 24.62 3.97 -4.33
C ASP A 553 23.73 5.07 -3.72
N TYR A 554 24.20 6.31 -3.68
CA TYR A 554 23.44 7.47 -3.21
C TYR A 554 22.66 8.16 -4.33
N GLY A 555 22.81 7.68 -5.57
CA GLY A 555 22.26 8.35 -6.75
C GLY A 555 20.76 8.24 -6.89
N TYR A 556 20.10 7.27 -6.26
CA TYR A 556 18.64 7.16 -6.31
C TYR A 556 17.99 8.04 -5.23
N MET A 557 17.13 8.96 -5.64
CA MET A 557 16.35 9.82 -4.74
C MET A 557 14.95 10.03 -5.31
N ASN A 558 13.92 9.90 -4.46
CA ASN A 558 12.60 10.44 -4.75
C ASN A 558 12.58 11.90 -4.28
N LEU A 559 12.45 12.84 -5.21
CA LEU A 559 12.39 14.28 -4.94
C LEU A 559 10.93 14.71 -4.83
N PRO A 560 10.40 14.94 -3.60
CA PRO A 560 8.98 15.20 -3.41
C PRO A 560 8.51 16.44 -4.16
N TYR A 561 7.28 16.43 -4.67
CA TYR A 561 6.70 17.61 -5.34
C TYR A 561 6.58 18.81 -4.40
N GLU A 562 6.41 18.58 -3.09
CA GLU A 562 6.46 19.62 -2.05
C GLU A 562 7.84 20.30 -1.97
N ASP A 563 8.92 19.54 -2.14
CA ASP A 563 10.28 20.09 -2.11
C ASP A 563 10.62 20.83 -3.41
N LEU A 564 9.97 20.44 -4.53
CA LEU A 564 10.13 21.07 -5.84
C LEU A 564 9.17 22.26 -6.05
N GLY A 565 8.11 22.39 -5.26
CA GLY A 565 7.02 23.32 -5.50
C GLY A 565 6.18 22.90 -6.71
N SER A 566 4.99 22.34 -6.50
CA SER A 566 4.17 21.83 -7.60
C SER A 566 3.78 22.89 -8.65
N GLU A 567 3.74 24.17 -8.26
CA GLU A 567 3.53 25.32 -9.15
C GLU A 567 4.70 25.57 -10.12
N HIS A 568 5.86 24.98 -9.86
CA HIS A 568 7.04 25.03 -10.73
C HIS A 568 7.05 23.91 -11.77
N LEU A 569 6.08 23.00 -11.71
CA LEU A 569 6.06 21.78 -12.50
C LEU A 569 4.97 21.81 -13.59
N THR A 570 5.38 21.68 -14.85
CA THR A 570 4.51 21.66 -16.03
C THR A 570 3.76 20.33 -16.20
N ILE A 571 4.21 19.27 -15.53
CA ILE A 571 3.59 17.94 -15.59
C ILE A 571 2.20 17.90 -14.93
N PHE A 572 1.82 18.94 -14.19
CA PHE A 572 0.48 19.10 -13.61
C PHE A 572 -0.47 19.97 -14.45
N ASP A 573 0.01 20.57 -15.55
CA ASP A 573 -0.76 21.50 -16.40
C ASP A 573 -1.73 20.80 -17.38
#